data_AF-A0A837HID0-F1
#
_entry.id   AF-A0A837HID0-F1
#
_cell.length_a   1.000
_cell.length_b   1.000
_cell.length_c   1.000
_cell.angle_alpha   90.00
_cell.angle_beta   90.00
_cell.angle_gamma   90.00
#
_symmetry.space_group_name_H-M   'P 1'
#
loop_
_entity.id
_entity.type
_entity.pdbx_description
1 polymer ?
#
loop_
_entity_poly.entity_id
_entity_poly.type
_entity_poly.pdbx_seq_one_letter_code
_entity_poly.pdbx_strand_id
1 'polypeptide(L)'
;MNKFKTSAIEILKQEGKPLHYKDITRLALEKGILETEGATPDSSMNSQIIIDIRNKGKKSDFIKTAPSTYVLNPERSENKFEQKIEEDEETEDEKIKIESGYTGKAGEHLVCSELLFRGFNASIMSVDVGMDIIATKDNRLFSIQVKTSNLNKFDTYVFDVRKVSFERHDSGNIFYIFVLHGENKNDFLILPYHEMEKKVHEKAILEVGHGKRYRVNIKFRDNIVYLGNKDNKMDYYLNNWNMIK
;
A
#
# COMPACT_ATOMS: atom_id res chain seq x y z
N MET A 1 8.60 8.47 -4.21
CA MET A 1 10.04 8.66 -4.52
C MET A 1 10.88 7.79 -3.58
N ASN A 2 11.90 7.09 -4.09
CA ASN A 2 12.73 6.16 -3.29
C ASN A 2 13.79 6.90 -2.47
N LYS A 3 13.81 6.72 -1.13
CA LYS A 3 14.75 7.39 -0.21
C LYS A 3 16.22 7.21 -0.62
N PHE A 4 16.64 6.02 -1.01
CA PHE A 4 18.02 5.77 -1.45
C PHE A 4 18.41 6.60 -2.67
N LYS A 5 17.50 6.70 -3.64
CA LYS A 5 17.76 7.45 -4.87
C LYS A 5 17.92 8.95 -4.59
N THR A 6 17.05 9.52 -3.77
CA THR A 6 17.13 10.94 -3.40
C THR A 6 18.39 11.24 -2.61
N SER A 7 18.76 10.36 -1.66
CA SER A 7 20.01 10.50 -0.90
C SER A 7 21.24 10.40 -1.80
N ALA A 8 21.24 9.51 -2.81
CA ALA A 8 22.35 9.40 -3.77
C ALA A 8 22.53 10.67 -4.60
N ILE A 9 21.43 11.28 -5.06
CA ILE A 9 21.46 12.53 -5.83
C ILE A 9 22.06 13.63 -4.97
N GLU A 10 21.59 13.77 -3.74
CA GLU A 10 22.06 14.80 -2.82
C GLU A 10 23.57 14.66 -2.53
N ILE A 11 24.04 13.45 -2.24
CA ILE A 11 25.47 13.20 -2.00
C ILE A 11 26.31 13.50 -3.23
N LEU A 12 25.92 13.02 -4.42
CA LEU A 12 26.68 13.27 -5.65
C LEU A 12 26.67 14.74 -6.05
N LYS A 13 25.59 15.48 -5.73
CA LYS A 13 25.51 16.93 -5.94
C LYS A 13 26.47 17.69 -5.02
N GLN A 14 26.46 17.35 -3.73
CA GLN A 14 27.34 17.98 -2.74
C GLN A 14 28.82 17.72 -3.02
N GLU A 15 29.15 16.51 -3.44
CA GLU A 15 30.55 16.10 -3.64
C GLU A 15 31.09 16.48 -5.03
N GLY A 16 30.21 16.72 -6.01
CA GLY A 16 30.57 17.23 -7.34
C GLY A 16 31.51 16.33 -8.15
N LYS A 17 31.71 15.08 -7.73
CA LYS A 17 32.67 14.13 -8.32
C LYS A 17 32.07 12.72 -8.38
N PRO A 18 32.60 11.84 -9.25
CA PRO A 18 32.16 10.44 -9.27
C PRO A 18 32.48 9.73 -7.94
N LEU A 19 31.51 9.00 -7.40
CA LEU A 19 31.65 8.24 -6.15
C LEU A 19 31.22 6.79 -6.31
N HIS A 20 31.90 5.90 -5.61
CA HIS A 20 31.50 4.51 -5.50
C HIS A 20 30.24 4.40 -4.63
N TYR A 21 29.30 3.49 -4.95
CA TYR A 21 28.03 3.40 -4.22
C TYR A 21 28.21 3.21 -2.70
N LYS A 22 29.27 2.53 -2.27
CA LYS A 22 29.59 2.36 -0.84
C LYS A 22 29.88 3.70 -0.17
N ASP A 23 30.61 4.60 -0.85
CA ASP A 23 30.88 5.95 -0.35
C ASP A 23 29.63 6.81 -0.37
N ILE A 24 28.80 6.67 -1.41
CA ILE A 24 27.50 7.35 -1.48
C ILE A 24 26.63 6.95 -0.28
N THR A 25 26.52 5.65 0.02
CA THR A 25 25.77 5.14 1.16
C THR A 25 26.36 5.61 2.48
N ARG A 26 27.68 5.48 2.66
CA ARG A 26 28.36 5.88 3.89
C ARG A 26 28.15 7.36 4.19
N LEU A 27 28.40 8.24 3.21
CA LEU A 27 28.20 9.68 3.36
C LEU A 27 26.73 10.04 3.62
N ALA A 28 25.78 9.33 2.98
CA ALA A 28 24.37 9.55 3.22
C ALA A 28 23.94 9.20 4.65
N LEU A 29 24.50 8.12 5.23
CA LEU A 29 24.27 7.74 6.63
C LEU A 29 24.96 8.71 7.59
N GLU A 30 26.23 9.05 7.35
CA GLU A 30 27.02 9.97 8.19
C GLU A 30 26.38 11.37 8.28
N LYS A 31 25.81 11.86 7.17
CA LYS A 31 25.13 13.16 7.11
C LYS A 31 23.66 13.10 7.57
N GLY A 32 23.14 11.93 7.98
CA GLY A 32 21.74 11.75 8.37
C GLY A 32 20.73 11.93 7.22
N ILE A 33 21.20 11.98 5.97
CA ILE A 33 20.37 12.13 4.76
C ILE A 33 19.66 10.80 4.43
N LEU A 34 20.22 9.69 4.91
CA LEU A 34 19.68 8.36 4.80
C LEU A 34 19.64 7.72 6.18
N GLU A 35 18.50 7.16 6.54
CA GLU A 35 18.32 6.32 7.73
C GLU A 35 17.81 4.96 7.29
N THR A 36 18.38 3.87 7.82
CA THR A 36 18.00 2.51 7.42
C THR A 36 18.05 1.55 8.60
N GLU A 37 17.03 0.71 8.73
CA GLU A 37 16.98 -0.41 9.70
C GLU A 37 17.54 -1.73 9.12
N GLY A 38 17.93 -1.74 7.84
CA GLY A 38 18.33 -2.94 7.11
C GLY A 38 19.82 -3.27 7.25
N ALA A 39 20.17 -4.56 7.15
CA ALA A 39 21.54 -5.04 7.32
C ALA A 39 22.51 -4.65 6.18
N THR A 40 22.02 -4.34 4.97
CA THR A 40 22.85 -4.07 3.78
C THR A 40 22.37 -2.83 2.99
N PRO A 41 22.53 -1.61 3.54
CA PRO A 41 22.10 -0.37 2.89
C PRO A 41 22.89 -0.04 1.62
N ASP A 42 24.14 -0.49 1.51
CA ASP A 42 25.01 -0.28 0.36
C ASP A 42 24.52 -1.06 -0.86
N SER A 43 24.15 -2.34 -0.69
CA SER A 43 23.56 -3.15 -1.76
C SER A 43 22.24 -2.56 -2.27
N SER A 44 21.42 -2.04 -1.34
CA SER A 44 20.16 -1.35 -1.68
C SER A 44 20.41 -0.08 -2.49
N MET A 45 21.38 0.75 -2.07
CA MET A 45 21.80 1.95 -2.80
C MET A 45 22.21 1.62 -4.24
N ASN A 46 23.11 0.65 -4.39
CA ASN A 46 23.63 0.24 -5.70
C ASN A 46 22.50 -0.24 -6.62
N SER A 47 21.59 -1.05 -6.09
CA SER A 47 20.45 -1.59 -6.82
C SER A 47 19.54 -0.47 -7.35
N GLN A 48 19.27 0.57 -6.55
CA GLN A 48 18.44 1.69 -6.99
C GLN A 48 19.08 2.49 -8.12
N ILE A 49 20.39 2.75 -8.04
CA ILE A 49 21.12 3.48 -9.08
C ILE A 49 21.13 2.66 -10.39
N ILE A 50 21.40 1.35 -10.31
CA ILE A 50 21.42 0.47 -11.48
C ILE A 50 20.04 0.38 -12.14
N ILE A 51 18.97 0.27 -11.36
CA ILE A 51 17.60 0.21 -11.87
C ILE A 51 17.24 1.52 -12.58
N ASP A 52 17.63 2.67 -12.01
CA ASP A 52 17.36 3.97 -12.65
C ASP A 52 18.07 4.11 -14.00
N ILE A 53 19.36 3.77 -14.05
CA ILE A 53 20.15 3.78 -15.28
C ILE A 53 19.55 2.83 -16.32
N ARG A 54 19.17 1.61 -15.91
CA ARG A 54 18.59 0.62 -16.81
C ARG A 54 17.26 1.08 -17.40
N ASN A 55 16.37 1.62 -16.56
CA ASN A 55 15.02 2.00 -16.98
C ASN A 55 14.99 3.30 -17.79
N LYS A 56 15.89 4.25 -17.49
CA LYS A 56 15.87 5.59 -18.09
C LYS A 56 16.94 5.80 -19.17
N GLY A 57 17.96 4.95 -19.24
CA GLY A 57 19.06 5.10 -20.18
C GLY A 57 19.71 6.49 -20.09
N LYS A 58 19.77 7.20 -21.23
CA LYS A 58 20.33 8.57 -21.31
C LYS A 58 19.58 9.60 -20.45
N LYS A 59 18.33 9.33 -20.08
CA LYS A 59 17.50 10.21 -19.22
C LYS A 59 17.68 9.92 -17.72
N SER A 60 18.60 9.03 -17.34
CA SER A 60 18.91 8.69 -15.95
C SER A 60 19.50 9.89 -15.20
N ASP A 61 19.21 9.96 -13.90
CA ASP A 61 19.82 10.96 -12.99
C ASP A 61 21.30 10.67 -12.74
N PHE A 62 21.72 9.42 -12.99
CA PHE A 62 23.07 8.92 -12.77
C PHE A 62 23.73 8.50 -14.07
N ILE A 63 25.03 8.76 -14.17
CA ILE A 63 25.92 8.19 -15.18
C ILE A 63 26.91 7.26 -14.47
N LYS A 64 27.08 6.05 -15.01
CA LYS A 64 28.11 5.13 -14.56
C LYS A 64 29.44 5.48 -15.23
N THR A 65 30.44 5.87 -14.45
CA THR A 65 31.76 6.27 -14.96
C THR A 65 32.81 5.15 -14.83
N ALA A 66 32.64 4.25 -13.88
CA ALA A 66 33.49 3.08 -13.67
C ALA A 66 32.68 1.94 -12.99
N PRO A 67 33.24 0.74 -12.76
CA PRO A 67 32.55 -0.32 -12.02
C PRO A 67 32.03 0.20 -10.68
N SER A 68 30.71 0.18 -10.53
CA SER A 68 30.03 0.57 -9.28
C SER A 68 30.27 2.02 -8.82
N THR A 69 30.72 2.89 -9.74
CA THR A 69 31.00 4.31 -9.51
C THR A 69 30.11 5.18 -10.39
N TYR A 70 29.52 6.20 -9.78
CA TYR A 70 28.45 7.00 -10.37
C TYR A 70 28.70 8.49 -10.18
N VAL A 71 28.21 9.29 -11.13
CA VAL A 71 28.15 10.76 -11.06
C VAL A 71 26.75 11.21 -11.46
N LEU A 72 26.37 12.44 -11.09
CA LEU A 72 25.14 13.04 -11.61
C LEU A 72 25.25 13.32 -13.10
N ASN A 73 24.15 13.09 -13.81
CA ASN A 73 24.05 13.41 -15.22
C ASN A 73 24.00 14.94 -15.44
N PRO A 74 25.00 15.54 -16.12
CA PRO A 74 25.04 16.99 -16.36
C PRO A 74 23.87 17.50 -17.19
N GLU A 75 23.38 16.71 -18.15
CA GLU A 75 22.23 17.04 -19.00
C GLU A 75 20.90 17.08 -18.23
N ARG A 76 20.93 16.63 -16.97
CA ARG A 76 19.81 16.60 -16.03
C ARG A 76 20.08 17.48 -14.79
N SER A 77 21.31 17.96 -14.61
CA SER A 77 21.72 18.72 -13.41
C SER A 77 21.53 20.23 -13.56
N GLU A 78 21.26 20.72 -14.77
CA GLU A 78 20.90 22.11 -15.01
C GLU A 78 19.46 22.20 -15.51
N ASN A 79 18.61 22.81 -14.68
CA ASN A 79 17.19 23.15 -14.85
C ASN A 79 16.15 22.22 -14.20
N LYS A 80 15.27 22.87 -13.41
CA LYS A 80 14.02 22.42 -12.77
C LYS A 80 14.09 21.96 -11.30
N PHE A 81 14.56 22.84 -10.41
CA PHE A 81 14.04 22.87 -9.03
C PHE A 81 13.14 24.08 -8.72
N GLU A 82 13.10 25.10 -9.59
CA GLU A 82 12.22 26.25 -9.42
C GLU A 82 11.60 26.59 -10.78
N GLN A 83 10.25 26.72 -10.81
CA GLN A 83 9.41 27.22 -11.90
C GLN A 83 9.29 26.38 -13.20
N LYS A 84 8.19 25.62 -13.29
CA LYS A 84 7.20 25.62 -14.41
C LYS A 84 6.22 24.45 -14.22
N ILE A 85 5.11 24.72 -13.54
CA ILE A 85 3.84 23.98 -13.68
C ILE A 85 2.87 25.02 -14.21
N GLU A 86 2.79 25.12 -15.53
CA GLU A 86 1.64 25.64 -16.26
C GLU A 86 1.87 25.24 -17.74
N GLU A 87 1.00 24.32 -18.20
CA GLU A 87 0.62 24.00 -19.59
C GLU A 87 1.72 23.31 -20.44
N ASP A 88 1.60 22.06 -20.89
CA ASP A 88 0.45 21.37 -21.47
C ASP A 88 0.34 19.88 -21.04
N GLU A 89 -0.91 19.44 -21.01
CA GLU A 89 -1.42 18.13 -20.59
C GLU A 89 -1.07 17.00 -21.58
N GLU A 90 -0.43 15.94 -21.06
CA GLU A 90 -0.89 14.57 -21.29
C GLU A 90 -0.80 13.84 -19.96
N THR A 91 -1.97 13.44 -19.47
CA THR A 91 -2.28 13.01 -18.10
C THR A 91 -1.52 11.75 -17.66
N GLU A 92 -0.35 11.90 -17.05
CA GLU A 92 0.07 11.00 -15.98
C GLU A 92 -0.19 11.73 -14.68
N ASP A 93 -1.29 11.34 -14.00
CA ASP A 93 -1.65 11.81 -12.67
C ASP A 93 -0.37 12.01 -11.84
N GLU A 94 -0.01 13.26 -11.56
CA GLU A 94 0.80 13.57 -10.39
C GLU A 94 -0.05 13.11 -9.20
N LYS A 95 0.02 11.80 -8.89
CA LYS A 95 -0.72 11.19 -7.79
C LYS A 95 -0.34 11.98 -6.57
N ILE A 96 -1.25 12.85 -6.14
CA ILE A 96 -1.20 13.54 -4.86
C ILE A 96 -0.77 12.46 -3.87
N LYS A 97 0.33 12.69 -3.16
CA LYS A 97 0.83 11.73 -2.19
C LYS A 97 -0.09 11.81 -0.97
N ILE A 98 -1.27 11.22 -1.12
CA ILE A 98 -2.33 11.14 -0.14
C ILE A 98 -1.77 10.36 1.06
N GLU A 99 -1.88 10.94 2.26
CA GLU A 99 -1.53 10.20 3.48
C GLU A 99 -2.40 8.96 3.61
N SER A 100 -1.85 7.87 4.15
CA SER A 100 -2.55 6.59 4.21
C SER A 100 -3.89 6.66 4.97
N GLY A 101 -4.06 7.62 5.88
CA GLY A 101 -5.31 7.86 6.61
C GLY A 101 -6.49 8.22 5.71
N TYR A 102 -6.27 8.99 4.64
CA TYR A 102 -7.33 9.34 3.69
C TYR A 102 -7.83 8.13 2.91
N THR A 103 -6.95 7.22 2.48
CA THR A 103 -7.36 5.99 1.78
C THR A 103 -8.21 5.10 2.70
N GLY A 104 -7.84 5.02 3.98
CA GLY A 104 -8.66 4.35 4.99
C GLY A 104 -10.05 4.97 5.11
N LYS A 105 -10.11 6.29 5.35
CA LYS A 105 -11.38 7.02 5.48
C LYS A 105 -12.22 7.01 4.21
N ALA A 106 -11.62 7.10 3.03
CA ALA A 106 -12.33 7.01 1.75
C ALA A 106 -13.03 5.64 1.61
N GLY A 107 -12.36 4.55 1.99
CA GLY A 107 -12.99 3.24 2.00
C GLY A 107 -14.12 3.09 3.02
N GLU A 108 -13.97 3.67 4.23
CA GLU A 108 -15.08 3.71 5.19
C GLU A 108 -16.30 4.45 4.63
N HIS A 109 -16.10 5.60 4.00
CA HIS A 109 -17.19 6.35 3.35
C HIS A 109 -17.79 5.59 2.18
N LEU A 110 -16.97 4.91 1.38
CA LEU A 110 -17.43 4.08 0.28
C LEU A 110 -18.34 2.95 0.79
N VAL A 111 -17.89 2.18 1.78
CA VAL A 111 -18.68 1.10 2.38
C VAL A 111 -19.95 1.64 3.04
N CYS A 112 -19.85 2.76 3.77
CA CYS A 112 -21.02 3.41 4.38
C CYS A 112 -22.06 3.80 3.32
N SER A 113 -21.62 4.40 2.21
CA SER A 113 -22.50 4.76 1.10
C SER A 113 -23.19 3.54 0.48
N GLU A 114 -22.47 2.44 0.27
CA GLU A 114 -23.03 1.19 -0.27
C GLU A 114 -24.11 0.61 0.66
N LEU A 115 -23.90 0.65 1.98
CA LEU A 115 -24.89 0.23 2.97
C LEU A 115 -26.12 1.12 2.95
N LEU A 116 -25.95 2.45 2.89
CA LEU A 116 -27.05 3.42 2.82
C LEU A 116 -27.90 3.21 1.56
N PHE A 117 -27.28 3.05 0.38
CA PHE A 117 -28.00 2.75 -0.87
C PHE A 117 -28.77 1.41 -0.82
N ARG A 118 -28.39 0.50 0.08
CA ARG A 118 -29.08 -0.79 0.33
C ARG A 118 -30.10 -0.74 1.45
N GLY A 119 -30.39 0.46 1.98
CA GLY A 119 -31.42 0.68 3.01
C GLY A 119 -31.00 0.31 4.43
N PHE A 120 -29.70 0.24 4.71
CA PHE A 120 -29.22 0.18 6.08
C PHE A 120 -29.19 1.59 6.68
N ASN A 121 -29.55 1.74 7.94
CA ASN A 121 -29.20 2.92 8.72
C ASN A 121 -27.76 2.73 9.25
N ALA A 122 -26.80 3.26 8.50
CA ALA A 122 -25.37 3.10 8.71
C ALA A 122 -24.68 4.42 9.12
N SER A 123 -23.70 4.32 10.02
CA SER A 123 -22.91 5.45 10.50
C SER A 123 -21.46 5.06 10.73
N ILE A 124 -20.53 5.93 10.30
CA ILE A 124 -19.09 5.81 10.60
C ILE A 124 -18.88 6.29 12.04
N MET A 125 -18.19 5.50 12.85
CA MET A 125 -17.93 5.84 14.24
C MET A 125 -16.84 6.91 14.37
N SER A 126 -17.09 7.91 15.21
CA SER A 126 -16.14 9.01 15.46
C SER A 126 -14.92 8.57 16.28
N VAL A 127 -15.04 7.49 17.06
CA VAL A 127 -13.96 6.95 17.90
C VAL A 127 -13.60 5.55 17.41
N ASP A 128 -12.33 5.33 17.09
CA ASP A 128 -11.80 4.02 16.66
C ASP A 128 -11.55 3.12 17.89
N VAL A 129 -12.47 2.19 18.12
CA VAL A 129 -12.34 1.14 19.14
C VAL A 129 -12.25 -0.27 18.51
N GLY A 130 -11.93 -0.36 17.21
CA GLY A 130 -11.83 -1.63 16.50
C GLY A 130 -13.05 -2.02 15.65
N MET A 131 -14.00 -1.11 15.48
CA MET A 131 -15.09 -1.21 14.50
C MET A 131 -15.18 0.15 13.79
N ASP A 132 -15.43 0.18 12.49
CA ASP A 132 -15.42 1.46 11.74
C ASP A 132 -16.84 1.96 11.48
N ILE A 133 -17.77 1.04 11.20
CA ILE A 133 -19.16 1.34 10.86
C ILE A 133 -20.09 0.50 11.72
N ILE A 134 -21.14 1.14 12.23
CA ILE A 134 -22.31 0.47 12.77
C ILE A 134 -23.44 0.63 11.77
N ALA A 135 -24.14 -0.46 11.45
CA ALA A 135 -25.29 -0.47 10.55
C ALA A 135 -26.46 -1.21 11.18
N THR A 136 -27.69 -0.70 10.96
CA THR A 136 -28.92 -1.36 11.39
C THR A 136 -29.86 -1.56 10.22
N LYS A 137 -30.53 -2.71 10.17
CA LYS A 137 -31.59 -3.04 9.20
C LYS A 137 -32.48 -4.13 9.77
N ASP A 138 -33.80 -4.00 9.62
CA ASP A 138 -34.78 -4.99 10.10
C ASP A 138 -34.58 -5.40 11.57
N ASN A 139 -34.35 -4.41 12.45
CA ASN A 139 -34.05 -4.58 13.88
C ASN A 139 -32.78 -5.40 14.20
N ARG A 140 -31.91 -5.63 13.21
CA ARG A 140 -30.59 -6.26 13.40
C ARG A 140 -29.49 -5.22 13.36
N LEU A 141 -28.53 -5.39 14.28
CA LEU A 141 -27.32 -4.60 14.35
C LEU A 141 -26.17 -5.37 13.66
N PHE A 142 -25.39 -4.66 12.86
CA PHE A 142 -24.20 -5.15 12.18
C PHE A 142 -23.03 -4.25 12.51
N SER A 143 -21.92 -4.87 12.86
CA SER A 143 -20.67 -4.19 13.15
C SER A 143 -19.72 -4.45 11.99
N ILE A 144 -19.21 -3.41 11.34
CA ILE A 144 -18.41 -3.53 10.12
C ILE A 144 -17.02 -2.93 10.33
N GLN A 145 -15.98 -3.73 10.10
CA GLN A 145 -14.60 -3.29 10.01
C GLN A 145 -14.22 -3.17 8.54
N VAL A 146 -13.70 -2.01 8.16
CA VAL A 146 -13.25 -1.69 6.81
C VAL A 146 -11.73 -1.69 6.75
N LYS A 147 -11.20 -2.24 5.66
CA LYS A 147 -9.78 -2.13 5.31
C LYS A 147 -9.67 -1.85 3.82
N THR A 148 -8.86 -0.87 3.45
CA THR A 148 -8.71 -0.42 2.06
C THR A 148 -7.29 -0.62 1.60
N SER A 149 -7.12 -1.20 0.41
CA SER A 149 -5.82 -1.35 -0.24
C SER A 149 -5.97 -0.97 -1.70
N ASN A 150 -5.00 -0.21 -2.19
CA ASN A 150 -4.80 -0.04 -3.63
C ASN A 150 -4.18 -1.32 -4.21
N LEU A 151 -4.41 -1.57 -5.49
CA LEU A 151 -3.70 -2.63 -6.21
C LEU A 151 -2.19 -2.31 -6.22
N ASN A 152 -1.37 -3.25 -5.75
CA ASN A 152 0.08 -3.08 -5.81
C ASN A 152 0.65 -3.55 -7.15
N LYS A 153 1.93 -3.24 -7.40
CA LYS A 153 2.68 -3.64 -8.61
C LYS A 153 2.81 -5.16 -8.87
N PHE A 154 2.33 -6.00 -7.96
CA PHE A 154 2.34 -7.46 -8.05
C PHE A 154 0.92 -8.02 -8.16
N ASP A 155 -0.02 -7.20 -8.63
CA ASP A 155 -1.44 -7.52 -8.79
C ASP A 155 -2.07 -8.12 -7.53
N THR A 156 -1.73 -7.52 -6.39
CA THR A 156 -2.15 -7.99 -5.07
C THR A 156 -2.66 -6.84 -4.22
N TYR A 157 -3.79 -7.06 -3.56
CA TYR A 157 -4.27 -6.23 -2.47
C TYR A 157 -3.75 -6.79 -1.16
N VAL A 158 -3.13 -5.94 -0.33
CA VAL A 158 -2.48 -6.37 0.92
C VAL A 158 -3.04 -5.60 2.08
N PHE A 159 -3.55 -6.32 3.07
CA PHE A 159 -4.14 -5.76 4.27
C PHE A 159 -3.47 -6.33 5.50
N ASP A 160 -3.35 -5.51 6.54
CA ASP A 160 -2.92 -5.94 7.86
C ASP A 160 -4.07 -5.67 8.85
N VAL A 161 -4.53 -6.71 9.54
CA VAL A 161 -5.50 -6.64 10.64
C VAL A 161 -4.76 -6.82 11.96
N ARG A 162 -5.00 -5.94 12.95
CA ARG A 162 -4.36 -6.09 14.27
C ARG A 162 -4.93 -7.30 14.99
N LYS A 163 -4.06 -8.24 15.40
CA LYS A 163 -4.45 -9.48 16.08
C LYS A 163 -5.27 -9.21 17.34
N VAL A 164 -4.79 -8.28 18.17
CA VAL A 164 -5.48 -7.84 19.39
C VAL A 164 -6.86 -7.21 19.15
N SER A 165 -7.12 -6.67 17.95
CA SER A 165 -8.44 -6.12 17.59
C SER A 165 -9.35 -7.23 17.10
N PHE A 166 -8.79 -8.16 16.31
CA PHE A 166 -9.51 -9.33 15.80
C PHE A 166 -10.00 -10.24 16.94
N GLU A 167 -9.13 -10.54 17.91
CA GLU A 167 -9.40 -11.50 18.99
C GLU A 167 -10.23 -10.94 20.15
N ARG A 168 -10.45 -9.62 20.19
CA ARG A 168 -11.27 -8.98 21.24
C ARG A 168 -12.77 -9.16 21.04
N HIS A 169 -13.19 -9.58 19.87
CA HIS A 169 -14.60 -9.62 19.50
C HIS A 169 -15.18 -11.03 19.60
N ASP A 170 -16.09 -11.22 20.57
CA ASP A 170 -16.87 -12.45 20.80
C ASP A 170 -18.40 -12.21 20.63
N SER A 171 -18.80 -10.98 20.28
CA SER A 171 -20.21 -10.56 20.15
C SER A 171 -20.63 -10.42 18.68
N GLY A 172 -21.78 -10.99 18.32
CA GLY A 172 -22.20 -11.36 16.95
C GLY A 172 -22.39 -10.25 15.90
N ASN A 173 -22.65 -10.70 14.66
CA ASN A 173 -22.87 -9.94 13.42
C ASN A 173 -21.74 -8.99 12.99
N ILE A 174 -20.49 -9.42 13.16
CA ILE A 174 -19.30 -8.69 12.69
C ILE A 174 -18.93 -9.10 11.26
N PHE A 175 -18.69 -8.10 10.41
CA PHE A 175 -18.19 -8.26 9.04
C PHE A 175 -16.89 -7.49 8.84
N TYR A 176 -15.96 -8.11 8.12
CA TYR A 176 -14.79 -7.46 7.54
C TYR A 176 -15.07 -7.18 6.07
N ILE A 177 -14.98 -5.92 5.67
CA ILE A 177 -15.11 -5.52 4.27
C ILE A 177 -13.76 -5.00 3.80
N PHE A 178 -13.13 -5.76 2.91
CA PHE A 178 -11.90 -5.38 2.24
C PHE A 178 -12.24 -4.65 0.95
N VAL A 179 -11.98 -3.34 0.93
CA VAL A 179 -12.12 -2.51 -0.26
C VAL A 179 -10.87 -2.72 -1.13
N LEU A 180 -11.09 -3.37 -2.27
CA LEU A 180 -10.11 -3.63 -3.31
C LEU A 180 -10.14 -2.44 -4.29
N HIS A 181 -9.39 -1.39 -3.98
CA HIS A 181 -9.36 -0.16 -4.78
C HIS A 181 -8.49 -0.36 -6.02
N GLY A 182 -9.14 -0.62 -7.16
CA GLY A 182 -8.51 -0.71 -8.48
C GLY A 182 -8.50 0.64 -9.20
N GLU A 183 -7.84 0.69 -10.37
CA GLU A 183 -7.73 1.93 -11.15
C GLU A 183 -9.07 2.40 -11.71
N ASN A 184 -9.91 1.47 -12.18
CA ASN A 184 -11.18 1.79 -12.86
C ASN A 184 -12.43 1.48 -12.03
N LYS A 185 -12.28 0.66 -10.99
CA LYS A 185 -13.40 0.24 -10.15
C LYS A 185 -12.95 -0.21 -8.77
N ASN A 186 -13.89 -0.18 -7.84
CA ASN A 186 -13.76 -0.77 -6.53
C ASN A 186 -14.49 -2.11 -6.50
N ASP A 187 -13.85 -3.13 -5.97
CA ASP A 187 -14.51 -4.38 -5.58
C ASP A 187 -14.44 -4.54 -4.05
N PHE A 188 -15.34 -5.33 -3.49
CA PHE A 188 -15.48 -5.52 -2.05
C PHE A 188 -15.41 -7.01 -1.73
N LEU A 189 -14.44 -7.44 -0.95
CA LEU A 189 -14.47 -8.78 -0.36
C LEU A 189 -15.14 -8.70 1.02
N ILE A 190 -16.33 -9.27 1.14
CA ILE A 190 -17.19 -9.16 2.32
C ILE A 190 -17.14 -10.48 3.09
N LEU A 191 -16.43 -10.50 4.21
CA LEU A 191 -16.23 -11.70 5.02
C LEU A 191 -16.89 -11.56 6.39
N PRO A 192 -17.77 -12.48 6.81
CA PRO A 192 -18.20 -12.53 8.19
C PRO A 192 -17.02 -12.94 9.09
N TYR A 193 -17.07 -12.58 10.37
CA TYR A 193 -16.03 -12.88 11.35
C TYR A 193 -15.58 -14.35 11.35
N HIS A 194 -16.52 -15.29 11.34
CA HIS A 194 -16.21 -16.73 11.36
C HIS A 194 -15.45 -17.20 10.11
N GLU A 195 -15.69 -16.59 8.95
CA GLU A 195 -14.93 -16.93 7.75
C GLU A 195 -13.51 -16.37 7.84
N MET A 196 -13.33 -15.16 8.39
CA MET A 196 -11.99 -14.64 8.69
C MET A 196 -11.23 -15.56 9.65
N GLU A 197 -11.88 -16.00 10.73
CA GLU A 197 -11.30 -16.93 11.71
C GLU A 197 -10.91 -18.26 11.06
N LYS A 198 -11.80 -18.84 10.26
CA LYS A 198 -11.52 -20.06 9.50
C LYS A 198 -10.29 -19.90 8.60
N LYS A 199 -10.15 -18.76 7.91
CA LYS A 199 -9.00 -18.49 7.03
C LYS A 199 -7.69 -18.28 7.76
N VAL A 200 -7.72 -17.83 9.02
CA VAL A 200 -6.55 -17.85 9.91
C VAL A 200 -6.16 -19.30 10.23
N HIS A 201 -7.11 -20.14 10.63
CA HIS A 201 -6.86 -21.55 10.96
C HIS A 201 -6.33 -22.37 9.77
N GLU A 202 -6.89 -22.14 8.58
CA GLU A 202 -6.45 -22.76 7.32
C GLU A 202 -5.11 -22.23 6.81
N LYS A 203 -4.49 -21.26 7.52
CA LYS A 203 -3.24 -20.58 7.13
C LYS A 203 -3.32 -19.87 5.78
N ALA A 204 -4.53 -19.50 5.35
CA ALA A 204 -4.75 -18.63 4.20
C ALA A 204 -4.48 -17.16 4.57
N ILE A 205 -4.81 -16.78 5.80
CA ILE A 205 -4.39 -15.53 6.46
C ILE A 205 -3.19 -15.85 7.35
N LEU A 206 -2.10 -15.11 7.19
CA LEU A 206 -0.84 -15.39 7.87
C LEU A 206 -0.56 -14.42 9.00
N GLU A 207 -0.04 -14.94 10.11
CA GLU A 207 0.45 -14.11 11.20
C GLU A 207 1.80 -13.46 10.82
N VAL A 208 1.91 -12.14 11.02
CA VAL A 208 3.08 -11.32 10.66
C VAL A 208 3.40 -10.29 11.74
N GLY A 209 4.57 -9.65 11.62
CA GLY A 209 4.97 -8.55 12.51
C GLY A 209 5.16 -9.00 13.96
N HIS A 210 5.93 -10.09 14.16
CA HIS A 210 6.16 -10.71 15.47
C HIS A 210 4.88 -11.14 16.19
N GLY A 211 3.91 -11.64 15.43
CA GLY A 211 2.66 -12.16 15.98
C GLY A 211 1.62 -11.10 16.37
N LYS A 212 1.78 -9.87 15.88
CA LYS A 212 0.88 -8.76 16.25
C LYS A 212 -0.21 -8.50 15.22
N ARG A 213 -0.10 -9.07 14.01
CA ARG A 213 -0.99 -8.77 12.88
C ARG A 213 -1.30 -10.02 12.08
N TYR A 214 -2.49 -10.05 11.50
CA TYR A 214 -2.91 -10.98 10.47
C TYR A 214 -2.81 -10.28 9.10
N ARG A 215 -2.04 -10.87 8.19
CA ARG A 215 -1.89 -10.40 6.81
C ARG A 215 -2.87 -11.11 5.90
N VAL A 216 -3.71 -10.32 5.24
CA VAL A 216 -4.67 -10.77 4.24
C VAL A 216 -4.15 -10.33 2.87
N ASN A 217 -3.83 -11.30 2.02
CA ASN A 217 -3.42 -11.05 0.64
C ASN A 217 -4.55 -11.49 -0.28
N ILE A 218 -5.03 -10.61 -1.15
CA ILE A 218 -6.11 -10.91 -2.09
C ILE A 218 -5.60 -10.70 -3.52
N LYS A 219 -5.86 -11.67 -4.41
CA LYS A 219 -5.46 -11.63 -5.82
C LYS A 219 -6.58 -12.07 -6.73
N PHE A 220 -6.65 -11.48 -7.91
CA PHE A 220 -7.49 -11.96 -9.01
C PHE A 220 -6.67 -12.83 -9.96
N ARG A 221 -7.26 -13.92 -10.46
CA ARG A 221 -6.75 -14.71 -11.59
C ARG A 221 -7.93 -15.24 -12.39
N ASP A 222 -7.95 -15.00 -13.69
CA ASP A 222 -9.04 -15.47 -14.57
C ASP A 222 -10.44 -15.07 -14.05
N ASN A 223 -10.58 -13.83 -13.57
CA ASN A 223 -11.77 -13.28 -12.89
C ASN A 223 -12.18 -13.97 -11.58
N ILE A 224 -11.38 -14.91 -11.08
CA ILE A 224 -11.59 -15.58 -9.80
C ILE A 224 -10.79 -14.86 -8.72
N VAL A 225 -11.39 -14.61 -7.56
CA VAL A 225 -10.72 -14.00 -6.41
C VAL A 225 -10.17 -15.06 -5.46
N TYR A 226 -8.94 -14.87 -5.00
CA TYR A 226 -8.24 -15.77 -4.10
C TYR A 226 -7.74 -15.02 -2.88
N LEU A 227 -7.80 -15.68 -1.71
CA LEU A 227 -7.24 -15.20 -0.46
C LEU A 227 -6.02 -16.04 -0.08
N GLY A 228 -4.86 -15.41 0.06
CA GLY A 228 -3.61 -16.08 0.41
C GLY A 228 -3.04 -16.88 -0.76
N ASN A 229 -3.50 -18.12 -0.92
CA ASN A 229 -3.05 -19.07 -1.94
C ASN A 229 -4.18 -19.45 -2.93
N LYS A 230 -3.88 -20.30 -3.92
CA LYS A 230 -4.84 -20.67 -4.98
C LYS A 230 -5.94 -21.64 -4.53
N ASP A 231 -5.80 -22.26 -3.36
CA ASP A 231 -6.79 -23.23 -2.86
C ASP A 231 -7.96 -22.52 -2.19
N ASN A 232 -7.83 -21.21 -1.97
CA ASN A 232 -8.75 -20.38 -1.21
C ASN A 232 -9.50 -19.42 -2.13
N LYS A 233 -10.41 -19.95 -2.95
CA LYS A 233 -11.34 -19.16 -3.77
C LYS A 233 -12.37 -18.44 -2.90
N MET A 234 -12.66 -17.18 -3.22
CA MET A 234 -13.58 -16.33 -2.45
C MET A 234 -14.70 -15.69 -3.28
N ASP A 235 -15.02 -16.23 -4.46
CA ASP A 235 -15.97 -15.61 -5.39
C ASP A 235 -17.36 -15.41 -4.78
N TYR A 236 -17.77 -16.33 -3.91
CA TYR A 236 -19.02 -16.23 -3.16
C TYR A 236 -19.10 -14.96 -2.29
N TYR A 237 -17.96 -14.48 -1.79
CA TYR A 237 -17.85 -13.32 -0.90
C TYR A 237 -17.57 -12.01 -1.65
N LEU A 238 -17.25 -12.09 -2.94
CA LEU A 238 -16.92 -10.93 -3.76
C LEU A 238 -18.20 -10.16 -4.13
N ASN A 239 -18.28 -8.90 -3.72
CA ASN A 239 -19.41 -8.00 -3.94
C ASN A 239 -20.77 -8.55 -3.47
N ASN A 240 -20.77 -9.57 -2.60
CA ASN A 240 -21.99 -10.25 -2.15
C ASN A 240 -22.57 -9.54 -0.92
N TRP A 241 -23.12 -8.35 -1.13
CA TRP A 241 -23.72 -7.54 -0.08
C TRP A 241 -24.94 -8.18 0.60
N ASN A 242 -25.58 -9.15 -0.05
CA ASN A 242 -26.72 -9.89 0.49
C ASN A 242 -26.36 -10.78 1.69
N MET A 243 -25.07 -10.92 2.00
CA MET A 243 -24.59 -11.63 3.18
C MET A 243 -24.85 -10.86 4.48
N ILE A 244 -24.95 -9.54 4.40
CA ILE A 244 -25.27 -8.69 5.55
C ILE A 244 -26.81 -8.66 5.66
N LYS A 245 -27.39 -9.52 6.50
CA LYS A 245 -28.84 -9.66 6.66
C LYS A 245 -29.23 -10.20 8.03
#